data_AF-A0AA37FJI6-F1
#
_entry.id   AF-A0AA37FJI6-F1
#
_cell.length_a   1.000
_cell.length_b   1.000
_cell.length_c   1.000
_cell.angle_alpha   90.00
_cell.angle_beta   90.00
_cell.angle_gamma   90.00
#
_symmetry.space_group_name_H-M   'P 1'
#
loop_
_entity.id
_entity.type
_entity.pdbx_description
1 polymer ?
#
loop_
_entity_poly.entity_id
_entity_poly.type
_entity_poly.pdbx_seq_one_letter_code
_entity_poly.pdbx_strand_id
1 'polypeptide(L)'
;MDIYCAHPLTREYLGPSSADPDPLEEGAWLIPAHAYADAPPAVPAGQAAQRSADGSTWELVADHRGTIYSTATGEAQQHSELGELPADLTPLPRPSADYQWTGTAWVLDADLQAANLLALQASLCAQIDAAADTARRAVAGDPLRAVEYDRARLQAEQFAAAGYEGEVPAMVAAWAINGRSPQQAADSILAEAAAYTHALELLRTTRLAAKEQVSTLMAAGEVEQAQQLTDQTIAAIETAVAGIGNNA
;
A
#
# COMPACT_ATOMS: atom_id res chain seq x y z
N MET A 1 30.55 48.73 -19.37
CA MET A 1 29.22 48.59 -20.00
C MET A 1 28.53 47.39 -19.37
N ASP A 2 27.25 47.45 -19.06
CA ASP A 2 26.53 46.26 -18.58
C ASP A 2 26.33 45.27 -19.73
N ILE A 3 26.58 44.00 -19.45
CA ILE A 3 26.35 42.87 -20.36
C ILE A 3 25.56 41.80 -19.64
N TYR A 4 24.86 40.98 -20.41
CA TYR A 4 23.93 39.99 -19.88
C TYR A 4 24.33 38.61 -20.38
N CYS A 5 24.75 37.75 -19.46
CA CYS A 5 25.34 36.44 -19.77
C CYS A 5 24.25 35.38 -19.95
N ALA A 6 24.41 34.53 -20.97
CA ALA A 6 23.57 33.36 -21.20
C ALA A 6 24.40 32.06 -21.08
N HIS A 7 23.76 30.99 -20.64
CA HIS A 7 24.37 29.66 -20.61
C HIS A 7 24.60 29.15 -22.05
N PRO A 8 25.78 28.62 -22.40
CA PRO A 8 26.14 28.31 -23.78
C PRO A 8 25.28 27.20 -24.43
N LEU A 9 24.68 26.31 -23.63
CA LEU A 9 23.86 25.20 -24.14
C LEU A 9 22.36 25.49 -24.05
N THR A 10 21.89 25.90 -22.88
CA THR A 10 20.46 26.13 -22.62
C THR A 10 20.02 27.52 -23.05
N ARG A 11 20.95 28.42 -23.36
CA ARG A 11 20.72 29.84 -23.67
C ARG A 11 20.03 30.61 -22.54
N GLU A 12 19.89 30.01 -21.36
CA GLU A 12 19.26 30.61 -20.19
C GLU A 12 20.08 31.79 -19.69
N TYR A 13 19.40 32.89 -19.35
CA TYR A 13 20.02 34.05 -18.73
C TYR A 13 20.61 33.69 -17.35
N LEU A 14 21.90 33.96 -17.17
CA LEU A 14 22.65 33.66 -15.94
C LEU A 14 22.78 34.87 -15.01
N GLY A 15 22.64 36.08 -15.53
CA GLY A 15 22.79 37.31 -14.76
C GLY A 15 23.55 38.41 -15.50
N PRO A 16 23.58 39.62 -14.93
CA PRO A 16 24.33 40.73 -15.48
C PRO A 16 25.81 40.61 -15.10
N SER A 17 26.68 41.19 -15.91
CA SER A 17 28.11 41.36 -15.67
C SER A 17 28.56 42.70 -16.28
N SER A 18 29.82 43.07 -16.09
CA SER A 18 30.40 44.28 -16.67
C SER A 18 31.45 43.92 -17.71
N ALA A 19 31.33 44.52 -18.89
CA ALA A 19 32.36 44.49 -19.93
C ALA A 19 33.41 45.58 -19.68
N ASP A 20 34.67 45.21 -19.90
CA ASP A 20 35.81 46.10 -19.92
C ASP A 20 35.92 46.84 -21.27
N PRO A 21 36.42 48.08 -21.29
CA PRO A 21 36.69 48.80 -22.53
C PRO A 21 37.79 48.08 -23.34
N ASP A 22 37.68 48.13 -24.67
CA ASP A 22 38.70 47.55 -25.54
C ASP A 22 39.98 48.41 -25.50
N PRO A 23 41.15 47.85 -25.12
CA PRO A 23 42.40 48.61 -25.07
C PRO A 23 42.96 48.96 -26.46
N LEU A 24 42.45 48.35 -27.54
CA LEU A 24 42.90 48.56 -28.92
C LEU A 24 41.98 49.50 -29.71
N GLU A 25 40.70 49.60 -29.35
CA GLU A 25 39.69 50.39 -30.05
C GLU A 25 38.95 51.33 -29.09
N GLU A 26 39.28 52.62 -29.14
CA GLU A 26 38.64 53.63 -28.29
C GLU A 26 37.12 53.70 -28.52
N GLY A 27 36.35 53.46 -27.46
CA GLY A 27 34.88 53.45 -27.50
C GLY A 27 34.25 52.08 -27.75
N ALA A 28 35.05 51.04 -28.03
CA ALA A 28 34.59 49.65 -28.09
C ALA A 28 34.68 48.95 -26.73
N TRP A 29 33.99 47.81 -26.60
CA TRP A 29 33.91 47.02 -25.36
C TRP A 29 34.17 45.55 -25.65
N LEU A 30 34.88 44.88 -24.73
CA LEU A 30 35.13 43.45 -24.81
C LEU A 30 33.89 42.69 -24.33
N ILE A 31 33.12 42.15 -25.29
CA ILE A 31 31.94 41.33 -25.01
C ILE A 31 32.31 39.85 -25.16
N PRO A 32 32.34 39.06 -24.07
CA PRO A 32 32.57 37.62 -24.15
C PRO A 32 31.51 36.90 -25.00
N ALA A 33 31.87 35.72 -25.52
CA ALA A 33 30.88 34.86 -26.16
C ALA A 33 29.72 34.54 -25.18
N HIS A 34 28.50 34.50 -25.72
CA HIS A 34 27.27 34.33 -24.94
C HIS A 34 26.99 35.43 -23.91
N ALA A 35 27.57 36.62 -24.09
CA ALA A 35 27.14 37.84 -23.43
C ALA A 35 26.53 38.82 -24.44
N TYR A 36 25.51 39.55 -24.01
CA TYR A 36 24.74 40.43 -24.87
C TYR A 36 24.65 41.84 -24.25
N ALA A 37 24.68 42.87 -25.09
CA ALA A 37 24.60 44.26 -24.63
C ALA A 37 23.17 44.70 -24.33
N ASP A 38 22.16 44.03 -24.92
CA ASP A 38 20.75 44.28 -24.64
C ASP A 38 20.29 43.50 -23.40
N ALA A 39 19.54 44.17 -22.52
CA ALA A 39 19.01 43.59 -21.31
C ALA A 39 17.88 42.60 -21.59
N PRO A 40 17.77 41.48 -20.84
CA PRO A 40 16.60 40.63 -20.90
C PRO A 40 15.36 41.37 -20.38
N PRO A 41 14.15 40.99 -20.84
CA PRO A 41 12.91 41.50 -20.27
C PRO A 41 12.77 41.10 -18.80
N ALA A 42 11.89 41.78 -18.07
CA ALA A 42 11.52 41.36 -16.72
C ALA A 42 10.90 39.96 -16.78
N VAL A 43 11.40 39.04 -15.96
CA VAL A 43 10.97 37.63 -15.95
C VAL A 43 9.82 37.46 -14.93
N PRO A 44 8.58 37.19 -15.38
CA PRO A 44 7.47 36.90 -14.49
C PRO A 44 7.66 35.57 -13.76
N ALA A 45 6.89 35.34 -12.69
CA ALA A 45 6.85 34.04 -12.04
C ALA A 45 6.40 32.93 -13.02
N GLY A 46 7.10 31.79 -13.00
CA GLY A 46 6.83 30.65 -13.90
C GLY A 46 7.42 30.79 -15.30
N GLN A 47 8.34 31.74 -15.51
CA GLN A 47 9.06 31.90 -16.77
C GLN A 47 10.57 32.02 -16.51
N ALA A 48 11.36 31.80 -17.57
CA ALA A 48 12.79 32.07 -17.60
C ALA A 48 13.12 32.89 -18.86
N ALA A 49 14.14 33.74 -18.78
CA ALA A 49 14.68 34.38 -19.97
C ALA A 49 15.68 33.43 -20.66
N GLN A 50 15.48 33.21 -21.96
CA GLN A 50 16.34 32.41 -22.82
C GLN A 50 16.73 33.24 -24.04
N ARG A 51 18.00 33.21 -24.46
CA ARG A 51 18.41 33.85 -25.70
C ARG A 51 17.89 33.05 -26.91
N SER A 52 17.39 33.73 -27.95
CA SER A 52 17.00 33.11 -29.22
C SER A 52 18.13 32.30 -29.86
N ALA A 53 17.80 31.33 -30.70
CA ALA A 53 18.78 30.36 -31.23
C ALA A 53 19.83 31.01 -32.14
N ASP A 54 19.46 32.10 -32.81
CA ASP A 54 20.34 32.95 -33.62
C ASP A 54 21.09 34.01 -32.80
N GLY A 55 20.83 34.10 -31.49
CA GLY A 55 21.44 35.07 -30.59
C GLY A 55 20.96 36.50 -30.77
N SER A 56 19.89 36.75 -31.52
CA SER A 56 19.43 38.10 -31.86
C SER A 56 18.59 38.78 -30.77
N THR A 57 17.81 38.03 -29.99
CA THR A 57 16.86 38.58 -29.00
C THR A 57 16.75 37.73 -27.74
N TRP A 58 16.23 38.31 -26.66
CA TRP A 58 15.77 37.59 -25.47
C TRP A 58 14.31 37.15 -25.62
N GLU A 59 14.03 35.91 -25.25
CA GLU A 59 12.71 35.28 -25.27
C GLU A 59 12.33 34.86 -23.85
N LEU A 60 11.05 34.97 -23.50
CA LEU A 60 10.51 34.41 -22.27
C LEU A 60 9.96 33.01 -22.59
N VAL A 61 10.48 32.01 -21.90
CA VAL A 61 10.04 30.61 -22.01
C VAL A 61 9.40 30.17 -20.70
N ALA A 62 8.44 29.24 -20.78
CA ALA A 62 7.83 28.66 -19.59
C ALA A 62 8.90 27.96 -18.72
N ASP A 63 8.77 28.07 -17.40
CA ASP A 63 9.64 27.41 -16.44
C ASP A 63 8.80 26.49 -15.54
N HIS A 64 8.78 25.21 -15.89
CA HIS A 64 8.10 24.14 -15.16
C HIS A 64 9.09 23.23 -14.42
N ARG A 65 10.33 23.69 -14.20
CA ARG A 65 11.36 22.90 -13.51
C ARG A 65 10.94 22.60 -12.08
N GLY A 66 11.24 21.40 -11.61
CA GLY A 66 10.79 20.91 -10.31
C GLY A 66 10.02 19.61 -10.41
N THR A 67 9.12 19.38 -9.46
CA THR A 67 8.24 18.21 -9.45
C THR A 67 7.06 18.42 -10.39
N ILE A 68 6.93 17.53 -11.36
CA ILE A 68 5.78 17.42 -12.28
C ILE A 68 5.20 16.00 -12.18
N TYR A 69 4.08 15.73 -12.87
CA TYR A 69 3.35 14.48 -12.77
C TYR A 69 3.04 13.89 -14.14
N SER A 70 3.10 12.56 -14.24
CA SER A 70 2.61 11.82 -15.40
C SER A 70 1.09 11.97 -15.52
N THR A 71 0.57 12.34 -16.68
CA THR A 71 -0.88 12.42 -16.94
C THR A 71 -1.53 11.04 -17.05
N ALA A 72 -0.74 10.00 -17.32
CA ALA A 72 -1.22 8.62 -17.40
C ALA A 72 -1.37 7.96 -16.02
N THR A 73 -0.40 8.15 -15.13
CA THR A 73 -0.34 7.45 -13.83
C THR A 73 -0.58 8.36 -12.63
N GLY A 74 -0.26 9.66 -12.76
CA GLY A 74 -0.17 10.60 -11.65
C GLY A 74 1.16 10.55 -10.89
N GLU A 75 2.12 9.73 -11.33
CA GLU A 75 3.42 9.58 -10.67
C GLU A 75 4.26 10.85 -10.78
N ALA A 76 4.87 11.23 -9.66
CA ALA A 76 5.75 12.39 -9.58
C ALA A 76 7.11 12.10 -10.25
N GLN A 77 7.62 13.08 -10.98
CA GLN A 77 8.95 13.03 -11.60
C GLN A 77 9.61 14.41 -11.59
N GLN A 78 10.94 14.42 -11.71
CA GLN A 78 11.72 15.67 -11.76
C GLN A 78 11.82 16.16 -13.20
N HIS A 79 11.47 17.42 -13.42
CA HIS A 79 11.68 18.13 -14.68
C HIS A 79 12.77 19.19 -14.55
N SER A 80 13.64 19.28 -15.55
CA SER A 80 14.77 20.21 -15.57
C SER A 80 14.87 21.05 -16.84
N GLU A 81 14.00 20.82 -17.81
CA GLU A 81 14.03 21.54 -19.08
C GLU A 81 13.23 22.85 -18.99
N LEU A 82 13.60 23.81 -19.84
CA LEU A 82 12.85 25.05 -20.03
C LEU A 82 11.95 24.90 -21.25
N GLY A 83 10.81 25.59 -21.23
CA GLY A 83 9.82 25.56 -22.29
C GLY A 83 8.54 24.83 -21.89
N GLU A 84 7.71 24.55 -22.89
CA GLU A 84 6.44 23.85 -22.71
C GLU A 84 6.65 22.42 -22.22
N LEU A 85 5.77 21.97 -21.32
CA LEU A 85 5.78 20.58 -20.88
C LEU A 85 5.33 19.63 -22.01
N PRO A 86 5.94 18.44 -22.11
CA PRO A 86 5.39 17.35 -22.90
C PRO A 86 3.93 17.04 -22.56
N ALA A 87 3.14 16.60 -23.55
CA ALA A 87 1.69 16.39 -23.39
C ALA A 87 1.33 15.26 -22.39
N ASP A 88 2.27 14.37 -22.09
CA ASP A 88 2.16 13.31 -21.09
C ASP A 88 2.50 13.79 -19.67
N LEU A 89 2.79 15.08 -19.49
CA LEU A 89 3.18 15.68 -18.22
C LEU A 89 2.26 16.84 -17.82
N THR A 90 2.13 17.04 -16.50
CA THR A 90 1.34 18.12 -15.92
C THR A 90 1.96 18.61 -14.62
N PRO A 91 1.89 19.92 -14.30
CA PRO A 91 2.29 20.42 -12.98
C PRO A 91 1.25 20.08 -11.90
N LEU A 92 0.07 19.58 -12.28
CA LEU A 92 -1.03 19.31 -11.35
C LEU A 92 -0.91 17.90 -10.75
N PRO A 93 -0.81 17.75 -9.42
CA PRO A 93 -0.81 16.43 -8.79
C PRO A 93 -2.16 15.74 -8.99
N ARG A 94 -2.11 14.42 -9.19
CA ARG A 94 -3.32 13.60 -9.23
C ARG A 94 -3.94 13.53 -7.82
N PRO A 95 -5.21 13.93 -7.62
CA PRO A 95 -5.80 13.96 -6.28
C PRO A 95 -5.95 12.59 -5.60
N SER A 96 -6.39 11.58 -6.35
CA SER A 96 -6.47 10.18 -5.92
C SER A 96 -6.46 9.23 -7.12
N ALA A 97 -6.41 7.92 -6.85
CA ALA A 97 -6.54 6.87 -7.86
C ALA A 97 -7.90 6.86 -8.58
N ASP A 98 -8.87 7.65 -8.11
CA ASP A 98 -10.21 7.77 -8.69
C ASP A 98 -10.28 8.84 -9.79
N TYR A 99 -9.21 9.62 -9.99
CA TYR A 99 -9.20 10.72 -10.96
C TYR A 99 -8.54 10.31 -12.27
N GLN A 100 -9.08 10.76 -13.39
CA GLN A 100 -8.52 10.61 -14.73
C GLN A 100 -8.14 11.97 -15.32
N TRP A 101 -7.04 12.02 -16.08
CA TRP A 101 -6.62 13.22 -16.80
C TRP A 101 -7.46 13.42 -18.06
N THR A 102 -8.03 14.61 -18.25
CA THR A 102 -8.88 14.95 -19.42
C THR A 102 -8.14 15.68 -20.53
N GLY A 103 -6.83 15.83 -20.41
CA GLY A 103 -5.99 16.68 -21.28
C GLY A 103 -5.67 18.03 -20.65
N THR A 104 -6.50 18.52 -19.72
CA THR A 104 -6.31 19.83 -19.08
C THR A 104 -6.41 19.79 -17.55
N ALA A 105 -7.15 18.84 -16.99
CA ALA A 105 -7.32 18.70 -15.54
C ALA A 105 -7.57 17.25 -15.13
N TRP A 106 -7.34 16.98 -13.84
CA TRP A 106 -7.80 15.76 -13.19
C TRP A 106 -9.30 15.88 -12.88
N VAL A 107 -10.09 14.92 -13.36
CA VAL A 107 -11.54 14.85 -13.10
C VAL A 107 -11.85 13.51 -12.45
N LEU A 108 -12.75 13.52 -11.46
CA LEU A 108 -13.21 12.31 -10.78
C LEU A 108 -13.91 11.39 -11.80
N ASP A 109 -13.46 10.15 -11.86
CA ASP A 109 -14.01 9.10 -12.71
C ASP A 109 -14.80 8.12 -11.84
N ALA A 110 -16.11 8.06 -12.08
CA ALA A 110 -17.03 7.23 -11.29
C ALA A 110 -16.79 5.73 -11.47
N ASP A 111 -16.32 5.30 -12.66
CA ASP A 111 -16.03 3.90 -12.93
C ASP A 111 -14.72 3.48 -12.24
N LEU A 112 -13.71 4.35 -12.25
CA LEU A 112 -12.48 4.14 -11.46
C LEU A 112 -12.78 4.11 -9.96
N GLN A 113 -13.60 5.04 -9.47
CA GLN A 113 -14.00 5.06 -8.06
C GLN A 113 -14.70 3.75 -7.66
N ALA A 114 -15.66 3.29 -8.47
CA ALA A 114 -16.35 2.04 -8.21
C ALA A 114 -15.40 0.83 -8.25
N ALA A 115 -14.50 0.78 -9.24
CA ALA A 115 -13.50 -0.29 -9.35
C ALA A 115 -12.53 -0.30 -8.15
N ASN A 116 -12.06 0.86 -7.71
CA ASN A 116 -11.17 1.00 -6.55
C ASN A 116 -11.87 0.57 -5.25
N LEU A 117 -13.14 0.93 -5.06
CA LEU A 117 -13.93 0.49 -3.91
C LEU A 117 -14.14 -1.03 -3.90
N LEU A 118 -14.44 -1.64 -5.06
CA LEU A 118 -14.55 -3.09 -5.19
C LEU A 118 -13.23 -3.80 -4.89
N ALA A 119 -12.11 -3.28 -5.41
CA ALA A 119 -10.78 -3.81 -5.14
C ALA A 119 -10.42 -3.72 -3.65
N LEU A 120 -10.77 -2.60 -3.00
CA LEU A 120 -10.59 -2.41 -1.57
C LEU A 120 -11.41 -3.42 -0.76
N GLN A 121 -12.71 -3.57 -1.05
CA GLN A 121 -13.57 -4.55 -0.38
C GLN A 121 -13.00 -5.98 -0.50
N ALA A 122 -12.56 -6.36 -1.70
CA ALA A 122 -11.93 -7.66 -1.93
C ALA A 122 -10.65 -7.84 -1.11
N SER A 123 -9.81 -6.80 -1.03
CA SER A 123 -8.59 -6.80 -0.21
C SER A 123 -8.90 -6.98 1.28
N LEU A 124 -9.88 -6.25 1.83
CA LEU A 124 -10.29 -6.38 3.23
C LEU A 124 -10.77 -7.81 3.54
N CYS A 125 -11.59 -8.37 2.67
CA CYS A 125 -12.06 -9.76 2.81
C CYS A 125 -10.91 -10.77 2.74
N ALA A 126 -9.94 -10.56 1.86
CA ALA A 126 -8.77 -11.42 1.72
C ALA A 126 -7.87 -11.38 2.96
N GLN A 127 -7.71 -10.21 3.59
CA GLN A 127 -6.96 -10.08 4.84
C GLN A 127 -7.61 -10.86 5.98
N ILE A 128 -8.94 -10.78 6.12
CA ILE A 128 -9.72 -11.58 7.10
C ILE A 128 -9.57 -13.08 6.83
N ASP A 129 -9.65 -13.51 5.58
CA ASP A 129 -9.46 -14.91 5.19
C ASP A 129 -8.03 -15.39 5.52
N ALA A 130 -7.01 -14.59 5.21
CA ALA A 130 -5.60 -14.93 5.48
C ALA A 130 -5.30 -15.05 6.99
N ALA A 131 -5.86 -14.15 7.81
CA ALA A 131 -5.74 -14.22 9.26
C ALA A 131 -6.41 -15.48 9.82
N ALA A 132 -7.64 -15.77 9.40
CA ALA A 132 -8.36 -16.96 9.81
C ALA A 132 -7.67 -18.27 9.38
N ASP A 133 -7.05 -18.30 8.21
CA ASP A 133 -6.30 -19.45 7.71
C ASP A 133 -5.01 -19.67 8.50
N THR A 134 -4.33 -18.59 8.87
CA THR A 134 -3.14 -18.66 9.73
C THR A 134 -3.51 -19.17 11.12
N ALA A 135 -4.57 -18.62 11.71
CA ALA A 135 -5.11 -19.06 13.00
C ALA A 135 -5.55 -20.53 12.96
N ARG A 136 -6.20 -20.98 11.88
CA ARG A 136 -6.61 -22.38 11.71
C ARG A 136 -5.41 -23.33 11.66
N ARG A 137 -4.34 -22.94 10.97
CA ARG A 137 -3.09 -23.72 10.95
C ARG A 137 -2.44 -23.82 12.33
N ALA A 138 -2.50 -22.75 13.13
CA ALA A 138 -2.00 -22.76 14.50
C ALA A 138 -2.80 -23.71 15.41
N VAL A 139 -4.14 -23.69 15.30
CA VAL A 139 -5.04 -24.53 16.11
C VAL A 139 -4.99 -26.00 15.70
N ALA A 140 -5.07 -26.29 14.39
CA ALA A 140 -5.15 -27.67 13.88
C ALA A 140 -3.80 -28.36 13.72
N GLY A 141 -2.72 -27.58 13.57
CA GLY A 141 -1.40 -28.13 13.32
C GLY A 141 -1.36 -29.02 12.08
N ASP A 142 -0.71 -30.18 12.23
CA ASP A 142 -0.57 -31.17 11.16
C ASP A 142 -1.90 -31.88 10.84
N PRO A 143 -2.31 -31.96 9.55
CA PRO A 143 -3.57 -32.61 9.17
C PRO A 143 -3.69 -34.09 9.54
N LEU A 144 -2.59 -34.85 9.58
CA LEU A 144 -2.63 -36.26 9.97
C LEU A 144 -2.80 -36.39 11.49
N ARG A 145 -2.17 -35.51 12.26
CA ARG A 145 -2.37 -35.43 13.71
C ARG A 145 -3.82 -35.08 14.08
N ALA A 146 -4.49 -34.23 13.30
CA ALA A 146 -5.92 -33.97 13.48
C ALA A 146 -6.79 -35.24 13.31
N VAL A 147 -6.41 -36.16 12.41
CA VAL A 147 -7.10 -37.46 12.26
C VAL A 147 -6.85 -38.38 13.46
N GLU A 148 -5.64 -38.36 14.02
CA GLU A 148 -5.33 -39.11 15.25
C GLU A 148 -6.14 -38.59 16.44
N TYR A 149 -6.25 -37.26 16.58
CA TYR A 149 -7.06 -36.63 17.63
C TYR A 149 -8.54 -36.95 17.49
N ASP A 150 -9.08 -36.97 16.27
CA ASP A 150 -10.47 -37.37 16.06
C ASP A 150 -10.71 -38.85 16.43
N ARG A 151 -9.75 -39.73 16.13
CA ARG A 151 -9.81 -41.14 16.59
C ARG A 151 -9.73 -41.25 18.10
N ALA A 152 -8.87 -40.47 18.75
CA ALA A 152 -8.77 -40.43 20.21
C ALA A 152 -10.10 -39.98 20.84
N ARG A 153 -10.70 -38.90 20.30
CA ARG A 153 -12.02 -38.41 20.69
C ARG A 153 -13.09 -39.51 20.58
N LEU A 154 -13.20 -40.16 19.42
CA LEU A 154 -14.20 -41.21 19.20
C LEU A 154 -14.05 -42.39 20.18
N GLN A 155 -12.82 -42.80 20.48
CA GLN A 155 -12.58 -43.86 21.47
C GLN A 155 -12.92 -43.40 22.89
N ALA A 156 -12.58 -42.17 23.27
CA ALA A 156 -12.92 -41.59 24.56
C ALA A 156 -14.44 -41.44 24.74
N GLU A 157 -15.17 -41.02 23.69
CA GLU A 157 -16.64 -40.91 23.69
C GLU A 157 -17.30 -42.27 23.92
N GLN A 158 -16.82 -43.31 23.23
CA GLN A 158 -17.33 -44.68 23.40
C GLN A 158 -17.07 -45.20 24.82
N PHE A 159 -15.87 -44.98 25.35
CA PHE A 159 -15.53 -45.40 26.71
C PHE A 159 -16.35 -44.67 27.77
N ALA A 160 -16.55 -43.35 27.62
CA ALA A 160 -17.42 -42.56 28.50
C ALA A 160 -18.88 -43.00 28.41
N ALA A 161 -19.39 -43.29 27.19
CA ALA A 161 -20.75 -43.79 26.98
C ALA A 161 -20.98 -45.17 27.60
N ALA A 162 -19.93 -45.99 27.73
CA ALA A 162 -19.94 -47.27 28.44
C ALA A 162 -19.77 -47.12 29.97
N GLY A 163 -19.79 -45.90 30.52
CA GLY A 163 -19.59 -45.66 31.94
C GLY A 163 -18.15 -45.87 32.42
N TYR A 164 -17.18 -45.82 31.51
CA TYR A 164 -15.77 -46.12 31.77
C TYR A 164 -15.50 -47.57 32.22
N GLU A 165 -16.40 -48.49 31.85
CA GLU A 165 -16.28 -49.92 32.13
C GLU A 165 -15.71 -50.70 30.94
N GLY A 166 -15.11 -51.85 31.20
CA GLY A 166 -14.58 -52.75 30.17
C GLY A 166 -13.12 -52.50 29.80
N GLU A 167 -12.73 -52.94 28.60
CA GLU A 167 -11.36 -52.78 28.09
C GLU A 167 -11.10 -51.31 27.74
N VAL A 168 -9.99 -50.76 28.24
CA VAL A 168 -9.59 -49.38 27.98
C VAL A 168 -9.14 -49.24 26.52
N PRO A 169 -9.75 -48.35 25.71
CA PRO A 169 -9.34 -48.17 24.32
C PRO A 169 -7.88 -47.72 24.18
N ALA A 170 -7.22 -48.14 23.10
CA ALA A 170 -5.79 -47.89 22.90
C ALA A 170 -5.39 -46.41 22.96
N MET A 171 -6.20 -45.49 22.41
CA MET A 171 -5.91 -44.05 22.44
C MET A 171 -6.09 -43.47 23.85
N VAL A 172 -7.07 -43.95 24.61
CA VAL A 172 -7.28 -43.57 26.01
C VAL A 172 -6.14 -44.09 26.89
N ALA A 173 -5.74 -45.35 26.68
CA ALA A 173 -4.62 -45.96 27.39
C ALA A 173 -3.30 -45.24 27.10
N ALA A 174 -3.07 -44.81 25.85
CA ALA A 174 -1.89 -44.03 25.47
C ALA A 174 -1.83 -42.65 26.14
N TRP A 175 -2.97 -42.05 26.47
CA TRP A 175 -3.06 -40.74 27.17
C TRP A 175 -3.09 -40.86 28.71
N ALA A 176 -3.28 -42.08 29.24
CA ALA A 176 -3.23 -42.40 30.66
C ALA A 176 -1.79 -42.44 31.23
N ILE A 177 -0.90 -41.58 30.71
CA ILE A 177 0.46 -41.40 31.20
C ILE A 177 0.49 -40.52 32.46
N ASN A 178 1.61 -40.55 33.19
CA ASN A 178 1.83 -39.76 34.41
C ASN A 178 0.82 -40.01 35.55
N GLY A 179 0.29 -41.23 35.65
CA GLY A 179 -0.57 -41.64 36.76
C GLY A 179 -2.04 -41.24 36.63
N ARG A 180 -2.49 -40.77 35.46
CA ARG A 180 -3.92 -40.55 35.17
C ARG A 180 -4.66 -41.89 35.15
N SER A 181 -5.87 -41.91 35.70
CA SER A 181 -6.80 -43.02 35.46
C SER A 181 -7.29 -43.03 34.01
N PRO A 182 -7.77 -44.18 33.50
CA PRO A 182 -8.41 -44.23 32.17
C PRO A 182 -9.56 -43.24 32.01
N GLN A 183 -10.35 -43.03 33.06
CA GLN A 183 -11.41 -42.02 33.07
C GLN A 183 -10.85 -40.61 32.93
N GLN A 184 -9.84 -40.24 33.75
CA GLN A 184 -9.19 -38.92 33.65
C GLN A 184 -8.56 -38.69 32.27
N ALA A 185 -7.99 -39.74 31.66
CA ALA A 185 -7.42 -39.66 30.33
C ALA A 185 -8.51 -39.43 29.26
N ALA A 186 -9.62 -40.18 29.32
CA ALA A 186 -10.75 -39.99 28.42
C ALA A 186 -11.35 -38.58 28.56
N ASP A 187 -11.59 -38.11 29.79
CA ASP A 187 -12.15 -36.78 30.05
C ASP A 187 -11.22 -35.66 29.53
N SER A 188 -9.89 -35.83 29.66
CA SER A 188 -8.90 -34.90 29.09
C SER A 188 -8.98 -34.85 27.57
N ILE A 189 -9.03 -36.01 26.90
CA ILE A 189 -9.15 -36.09 25.44
C ILE A 189 -10.43 -35.38 24.97
N LEU A 190 -11.56 -35.62 25.65
CA LEU A 190 -12.84 -34.99 25.30
C LEU A 190 -12.81 -33.47 25.52
N ALA A 191 -12.21 -33.01 26.61
CA ALA A 191 -12.06 -31.58 26.88
C ALA A 191 -11.19 -30.87 25.81
N GLU A 192 -10.08 -31.49 25.41
CA GLU A 192 -9.21 -30.97 24.35
C GLU A 192 -9.91 -30.96 22.98
N ALA A 193 -10.64 -32.03 22.66
CA ALA A 193 -11.42 -32.12 21.43
C ALA A 193 -12.55 -31.07 21.37
N ALA A 194 -13.20 -30.79 22.49
CA ALA A 194 -14.20 -29.73 22.60
C ALA A 194 -13.58 -28.35 22.39
N ALA A 195 -12.42 -28.06 23.00
CA ALA A 195 -11.70 -26.81 22.82
C ALA A 195 -11.25 -26.60 21.36
N TYR A 196 -10.75 -27.66 20.72
CA TYR A 196 -10.38 -27.67 19.30
C TYR A 196 -11.58 -27.35 18.40
N THR A 197 -12.70 -28.05 18.61
CA THR A 197 -13.94 -27.84 17.83
C THR A 197 -14.45 -26.42 17.99
N HIS A 198 -14.51 -25.93 19.23
CA HIS A 198 -14.95 -24.57 19.53
C HIS A 198 -14.08 -23.52 18.83
N ALA A 199 -12.76 -23.69 18.85
CA ALA A 199 -11.84 -22.77 18.17
C ALA A 199 -12.09 -22.72 16.66
N LEU A 200 -12.30 -23.86 16.00
CA LEU A 200 -12.60 -23.91 14.56
C LEU A 200 -13.95 -23.28 14.21
N GLU A 201 -14.97 -23.50 15.03
CA GLU A 201 -16.29 -22.89 14.86
C GLU A 201 -16.23 -21.37 15.02
N LEU A 202 -15.52 -20.90 16.04
CA LEU A 202 -15.30 -19.46 16.28
C LEU A 202 -14.59 -18.82 15.08
N LEU A 203 -13.49 -19.41 14.60
CA LEU A 203 -12.77 -18.89 13.43
C LEU A 203 -13.68 -18.81 12.20
N ARG A 204 -14.49 -19.85 11.95
CA ARG A 204 -15.40 -19.86 10.79
C ARG A 204 -16.48 -18.80 10.90
N THR A 205 -17.12 -18.70 12.06
CA THR A 205 -18.26 -17.80 12.27
C THR A 205 -17.82 -16.35 12.28
N THR A 206 -16.73 -16.01 12.99
CA THR A 206 -16.14 -14.67 13.01
C THR A 206 -15.75 -14.21 11.60
N ARG A 207 -15.04 -15.05 10.83
CA ARG A 207 -14.61 -14.71 9.46
C ARG A 207 -15.78 -14.44 8.53
N LEU A 208 -16.83 -15.27 8.58
CA LEU A 208 -18.00 -15.10 7.71
C LEU A 208 -18.83 -13.87 8.11
N ALA A 209 -19.05 -13.66 9.40
CA ALA A 209 -19.79 -12.50 9.90
C ALA A 209 -19.08 -11.18 9.56
N ALA A 210 -17.75 -11.13 9.75
CA ALA A 210 -16.97 -9.93 9.45
C ALA A 210 -16.99 -9.59 7.96
N LYS A 211 -16.88 -10.58 7.06
CA LYS A 211 -16.94 -10.34 5.60
C LYS A 211 -18.29 -9.78 5.16
N GLU A 212 -19.39 -10.27 5.74
CA GLU A 212 -20.73 -9.74 5.47
C GLU A 212 -20.87 -8.28 5.95
N GLN A 213 -20.36 -7.99 7.14
CA GLN A 213 -20.36 -6.63 7.68
C GLN A 213 -19.47 -5.68 6.87
N VAL A 214 -18.29 -6.11 6.43
CA VAL A 214 -17.43 -5.33 5.51
C VAL A 214 -18.19 -5.03 4.23
N SER A 215 -18.88 -6.00 3.63
CA SER A 215 -19.70 -5.77 2.43
C SER A 215 -20.80 -4.74 2.68
N THR A 216 -21.45 -4.80 3.84
CA THR A 216 -22.51 -3.87 4.23
C THR A 216 -21.98 -2.44 4.40
N LEU A 217 -20.85 -2.28 5.09
CA LEU A 217 -20.20 -0.98 5.31
C LEU A 217 -19.70 -0.38 4.00
N MET A 218 -19.08 -1.18 3.13
CA MET A 218 -18.63 -0.73 1.81
C MET A 218 -19.80 -0.26 0.93
N ALA A 219 -20.93 -0.97 0.96
CA ALA A 219 -22.15 -0.56 0.25
C ALA A 219 -22.77 0.73 0.81
N ALA A 220 -22.58 1.01 2.10
CA ALA A 220 -23.00 2.26 2.75
C ALA A 220 -22.01 3.43 2.54
N GLY A 221 -20.86 3.19 1.91
CA GLY A 221 -19.79 4.19 1.76
C GLY A 221 -18.98 4.43 3.05
N GLU A 222 -19.12 3.57 4.05
CA GLU A 222 -18.44 3.65 5.35
C GLU A 222 -17.07 2.98 5.31
N VAL A 223 -16.21 3.45 4.39
CA VAL A 223 -14.91 2.82 4.07
C VAL A 223 -13.98 2.72 5.28
N GLU A 224 -13.89 3.78 6.09
CA GLU A 224 -13.03 3.81 7.29
C GLU A 224 -13.51 2.79 8.34
N GLN A 225 -14.82 2.66 8.52
CA GLN A 225 -15.37 1.67 9.44
C GLN A 225 -15.14 0.24 8.95
N ALA A 226 -15.20 -0.01 7.64
CA ALA A 226 -14.89 -1.31 7.07
C ALA A 226 -13.42 -1.71 7.31
N GLN A 227 -12.49 -0.77 7.19
CA GLN A 227 -11.08 -0.97 7.52
C GLN A 227 -10.88 -1.24 9.02
N GLN A 228 -11.46 -0.41 9.88
CA GLN A 228 -11.36 -0.59 11.32
C GLN A 228 -11.94 -1.93 11.80
N LEU A 229 -13.08 -2.35 11.24
CA LEU A 229 -13.68 -3.66 11.51
C LEU A 229 -12.75 -4.80 11.08
N THR A 230 -12.08 -4.66 9.94
CA THR A 230 -11.11 -5.62 9.44
C THR A 230 -9.96 -5.79 10.42
N ASP A 231 -9.35 -4.69 10.86
CA ASP A 231 -8.24 -4.70 11.82
C ASP A 231 -8.66 -5.31 13.17
N GLN A 232 -9.83 -4.93 13.68
CA GLN A 232 -10.39 -5.47 14.92
C GLN A 232 -10.67 -6.98 14.81
N THR A 233 -11.19 -7.43 13.67
CA THR A 233 -11.48 -8.84 13.42
C THR A 233 -10.19 -9.66 13.39
N ILE A 234 -9.14 -9.15 12.73
CA ILE A 234 -7.83 -9.81 12.67
C ILE A 234 -7.25 -9.94 14.07
N ALA A 235 -7.22 -8.86 14.84
CA ALA A 235 -6.73 -8.88 16.22
C ALA A 235 -7.53 -9.85 17.13
N ALA A 236 -8.85 -9.92 16.93
CA ALA A 236 -9.71 -10.85 17.67
C ALA A 236 -9.43 -12.32 17.29
N ILE A 237 -9.22 -12.61 16.00
CA ILE A 237 -8.84 -13.94 15.51
C ILE A 237 -7.49 -14.37 16.11
N GLU A 238 -6.50 -13.49 16.09
CA GLU A 238 -5.16 -13.77 16.64
C GLU A 238 -5.21 -14.02 18.15
N THR A 239 -5.99 -13.21 18.88
CA THR A 239 -6.18 -13.38 20.33
C THR A 239 -6.90 -14.69 20.66
N ALA A 240 -7.92 -15.06 19.88
CA ALA A 240 -8.72 -16.26 20.12
C ALA A 240 -7.91 -17.57 20.00
N VAL A 241 -6.84 -17.57 19.22
CA VAL A 241 -5.96 -18.74 19.06
C VAL A 241 -4.69 -18.68 19.91
N ALA A 242 -4.45 -17.56 20.62
CA ALA A 242 -3.30 -17.41 21.50
C ALA A 242 -3.39 -18.42 22.66
N GLY A 243 -2.54 -19.46 22.62
CA GLY A 243 -2.48 -20.52 23.63
C GLY A 243 -3.23 -21.81 23.27
N ILE A 244 -3.92 -21.87 22.13
CA ILE A 244 -4.55 -23.10 21.62
C ILE A 244 -3.54 -23.81 20.70
N GLY A 245 -3.22 -25.08 20.98
CA GLY A 245 -2.33 -25.91 20.14
C GLY A 245 -0.92 -26.19 20.69
N ASN A 246 -0.53 -25.60 21.83
CA ASN A 246 0.80 -25.80 22.44
C ASN A 246 0.85 -26.85 23.58
N ASN A 247 -0.26 -27.50 23.90
CA ASN A 247 -0.37 -28.39 25.07
C ASN A 247 -0.67 -29.86 24.73
N ALA A 248 -0.32 -30.32 23.53
CA ALA A 248 -0.42 -31.73 23.13
C ALA A 248 0.89 -32.26 22.54
#